data_AF-A0A7Y1TN68-F1
#
_entry.id   AF-A0A7Y1TN68-F1
#
_cell.length_a   1.000
_cell.length_b   1.000
_cell.length_c   1.000
_cell.angle_alpha   90.00
_cell.angle_beta   90.00
_cell.angle_gamma   90.00
#
_symmetry.space_group_name_H-M   'P 1'
#
loop_
_entity.id
_entity.type
_entity.pdbx_description
1 polymer ?
#
loop_
_entity_poly.entity_id
_entity_poly.type
_entity_poly.pdbx_seq_one_letter_code
_entity_poly.pdbx_strand_id
1 'polypeptide(L)'
;MVKKLLFTLTFLAFSFSAVGQTDYSKVTFSSKIYKYKKETPRTSELGIDRELVSDIVEVLSGSLYGEKQKVEIINKAWLAFVCPKTFDFVYKDFAVKTNNNWGKVNANGEMVLEPNPYLTEWTINDSEFPYFQLALNRILDHYGLLAHGDDAVAVKSSFNQLLMTKDFKFHEPNEDDWAYSYLKIANEDLAKKGLVALVTKGYYDIIVCKIEQKEKVTDLFNKLRWELVTP
;
A
#
# COMPACT_ATOMS: atom_id res chain seq x y z
N MET A 1 -33.05 35.12 -15.66
CA MET A 1 -32.78 33.77 -15.12
C MET A 1 -31.93 32.91 -16.05
N VAL A 2 -32.24 32.86 -17.35
CA VAL A 2 -31.51 32.05 -18.37
C VAL A 2 -30.00 32.36 -18.47
N LYS A 3 -29.58 33.63 -18.40
CA LYS A 3 -28.16 34.02 -18.46
C LYS A 3 -27.32 33.56 -17.25
N LYS A 4 -27.93 33.42 -16.07
CA LYS A 4 -27.23 32.92 -14.87
C LYS A 4 -27.07 31.40 -14.89
N LEU A 5 -28.05 30.69 -15.45
CA LEU A 5 -28.02 29.23 -15.62
C LEU A 5 -26.98 28.79 -16.65
N LEU A 6 -26.83 29.55 -17.75
CA LEU A 6 -25.81 29.27 -18.75
C LEU A 6 -24.40 29.41 -18.17
N PHE A 7 -24.14 30.46 -17.38
CA PHE A 7 -22.85 30.69 -16.72
C PHE A 7 -22.50 29.60 -15.69
N THR A 8 -23.48 29.02 -15.00
CA THR A 8 -23.24 27.93 -14.05
C THR A 8 -22.93 26.62 -14.77
N LEU A 9 -23.57 26.37 -15.92
CA LEU A 9 -23.30 25.19 -16.76
C LEU A 9 -21.92 25.24 -17.43
N THR A 10 -21.44 26.42 -17.89
CA THR A 10 -20.08 26.54 -18.43
C THR A 10 -19.00 26.40 -17.36
N PHE A 11 -19.26 26.84 -16.11
CA PHE A 11 -18.30 26.69 -15.01
C PHE A 11 -18.19 25.22 -14.53
N LEU A 12 -19.31 24.48 -14.54
CA LEU A 12 -19.34 23.04 -14.27
C LEU A 12 -18.62 22.23 -15.36
N ALA A 13 -18.68 22.66 -16.62
CA ALA A 13 -17.99 21.99 -17.73
C ALA A 13 -16.45 22.20 -17.72
N PHE A 14 -15.96 23.32 -17.18
CA PHE A 14 -14.51 23.58 -17.07
C PHE A 14 -13.84 23.01 -15.83
N SER A 15 -14.62 22.50 -14.87
CA SER A 15 -14.08 21.90 -13.64
C SER A 15 -13.80 20.40 -13.79
N PHE A 16 -14.31 19.77 -14.86
CA PHE A 16 -13.90 18.44 -15.26
C PHE A 16 -12.67 18.54 -16.16
N SER A 17 -11.54 18.91 -15.56
CA SER A 17 -10.26 18.38 -16.02
C SER A 17 -10.34 16.87 -15.79
N ALA A 18 -10.86 16.15 -16.78
CA ALA A 18 -10.71 14.72 -16.86
C ALA A 18 -9.21 14.47 -16.67
N VAL A 19 -8.83 13.94 -15.51
CA VAL A 19 -7.51 13.36 -15.31
C VAL A 19 -7.50 12.18 -16.27
N GLY A 20 -7.01 12.44 -17.49
CA GLY A 20 -6.94 11.43 -18.54
C GLY A 20 -6.15 10.25 -17.99
N GLN A 21 -6.68 9.05 -18.17
CA GLN A 21 -5.94 7.83 -17.90
C GLN A 21 -4.59 7.93 -18.63
N THR A 22 -3.49 7.76 -17.90
CA THR A 22 -2.15 7.83 -18.47
C THR A 22 -2.06 6.82 -19.62
N ASP A 23 -1.70 7.30 -20.80
CA ASP A 23 -1.49 6.44 -21.96
C ASP A 23 -0.16 5.70 -21.82
N TYR A 24 -0.21 4.50 -21.26
CA TYR A 24 0.96 3.63 -21.04
C TYR A 24 1.64 3.16 -22.32
N SER A 25 1.10 3.47 -23.52
CA SER A 25 1.79 3.20 -24.78
C SER A 25 2.96 4.17 -25.05
N LYS A 26 2.96 5.34 -24.40
CA LYS A 26 4.00 6.39 -24.53
C LYS A 26 5.06 6.34 -23.44
N VAL A 27 4.91 5.43 -22.48
CA VAL A 27 5.84 5.25 -21.37
C VAL A 27 7.00 4.39 -21.84
N THR A 28 8.22 4.93 -21.77
CA THR A 28 9.45 4.16 -21.99
C THR A 28 9.74 3.36 -20.73
N PHE A 29 9.93 2.05 -20.88
CA PHE A 29 10.35 1.18 -19.78
C PHE A 29 11.85 0.93 -19.88
N SER A 30 12.53 0.92 -18.74
CA SER A 30 13.94 0.55 -18.64
C SER A 30 14.02 -0.56 -17.61
N SER A 31 14.53 -1.72 -18.03
CA SER A 31 14.77 -2.84 -17.13
C SER A 31 16.24 -3.09 -16.97
N LYS A 32 16.67 -3.23 -15.72
CA LYS A 32 18.03 -3.70 -15.39
C LYS A 32 18.12 -5.23 -15.34
N ILE A 33 17.00 -5.93 -15.54
CA ILE A 33 16.92 -7.38 -15.44
C ILE A 33 17.25 -8.03 -16.78
N TYR A 34 18.41 -8.69 -16.84
CA TYR A 34 18.81 -9.43 -18.03
C TYR A 34 17.93 -10.67 -18.27
N LYS A 35 17.55 -11.37 -17.18
CA LYS A 35 16.73 -12.58 -17.25
C LYS A 35 15.82 -12.69 -16.03
N TYR A 36 14.51 -12.75 -16.29
CA TYR A 36 13.51 -13.01 -15.27
C TYR A 36 13.52 -14.47 -14.80
N LYS A 37 13.18 -14.69 -13.52
CA LYS A 37 12.87 -16.01 -12.99
C LYS A 37 11.71 -16.63 -13.76
N LYS A 38 11.76 -17.95 -13.96
CA LYS A 38 10.74 -18.69 -14.70
C LYS A 38 9.75 -19.36 -13.75
N GLU A 39 10.26 -19.79 -12.62
CA GLU A 39 9.54 -20.35 -11.49
C GLU A 39 8.66 -19.29 -10.82
N THR A 40 7.53 -19.74 -10.32
CA THR A 40 6.62 -18.94 -9.49
C THR A 40 6.95 -19.14 -8.01
N PRO A 41 6.55 -18.21 -7.13
CA PRO A 41 6.70 -18.41 -5.69
C PRO A 41 5.94 -19.66 -5.21
N ARG A 42 6.53 -20.39 -4.27
CA ARG A 42 6.04 -21.67 -3.74
C ARG A 42 5.14 -21.45 -2.53
N THR A 43 4.07 -20.70 -2.72
CA THR A 43 3.13 -20.32 -1.63
C THR A 43 2.61 -21.53 -0.86
N SER A 44 2.21 -22.60 -1.55
CA SER A 44 1.72 -23.84 -0.93
C SER A 44 2.75 -24.55 -0.05
N GLU A 45 4.02 -24.60 -0.46
CA GLU A 45 5.09 -25.22 0.33
C GLU A 45 5.41 -24.42 1.60
N LEU A 46 5.17 -23.11 1.56
CA LEU A 46 5.41 -22.19 2.66
C LEU A 46 4.20 -22.00 3.58
N GLY A 47 3.09 -22.68 3.33
CA GLY A 47 1.85 -22.52 4.10
C GLY A 47 1.21 -21.13 3.93
N ILE A 48 1.48 -20.47 2.81
CA ILE A 48 0.86 -19.19 2.44
C ILE A 48 -0.28 -19.50 1.49
N ASP A 49 -1.50 -19.27 1.95
CA ASP A 49 -2.71 -19.49 1.17
C ASP A 49 -3.49 -18.18 0.99
N ARG A 50 -4.57 -18.28 0.22
CA ARG A 50 -5.47 -17.16 -0.02
C ARG A 50 -6.24 -16.75 1.24
N GLU A 51 -6.47 -17.69 2.16
CA GLU A 51 -7.19 -17.44 3.41
C GLU A 51 -6.39 -16.51 4.31
N LEU A 52 -5.06 -16.68 4.41
CA LEU A 52 -4.16 -15.76 5.10
C LEU A 52 -4.32 -14.31 4.59
N VAL A 53 -4.32 -14.12 3.26
CA VAL A 53 -4.51 -12.80 2.64
C VAL A 53 -5.91 -12.25 2.96
N SER A 54 -6.93 -13.11 2.89
CA SER A 54 -8.31 -12.75 3.22
C SER A 54 -8.43 -12.27 4.66
N ASP A 55 -7.86 -13.02 5.61
CA ASP A 55 -7.86 -12.70 7.02
C ASP A 55 -7.18 -11.36 7.31
N ILE A 56 -6.03 -11.10 6.68
CA ILE A 56 -5.31 -9.82 6.81
C ILE A 56 -6.19 -8.67 6.32
N VAL A 57 -6.78 -8.79 5.12
CA VAL A 57 -7.63 -7.73 4.56
C VAL A 57 -8.85 -7.50 5.46
N GLU A 58 -9.45 -8.56 6.00
CA GLU A 58 -10.62 -8.46 6.87
C GLU A 58 -10.31 -7.71 8.17
N VAL A 59 -9.22 -8.06 8.85
CA VAL A 59 -8.87 -7.41 10.14
C VAL A 59 -8.45 -5.96 9.98
N LEU A 60 -7.81 -5.60 8.87
CA LEU A 60 -7.33 -4.23 8.62
C LEU A 60 -8.42 -3.31 8.06
N SER A 61 -9.31 -3.83 7.22
CA SER A 61 -10.38 -3.03 6.64
C SER A 61 -11.65 -2.99 7.50
N GLY A 62 -11.92 -4.06 8.26
CA GLY A 62 -13.12 -4.19 9.07
C GLY A 62 -14.40 -3.90 8.27
N SER A 63 -15.25 -3.01 8.80
CA SER A 63 -16.46 -2.56 8.12
C SER A 63 -16.27 -1.34 7.21
N LEU A 64 -15.04 -0.80 7.10
CA LEU A 64 -14.76 0.43 6.34
C LEU A 64 -14.72 0.19 4.84
N TYR A 65 -14.45 -1.06 4.41
CA TYR A 65 -14.61 -1.51 3.04
C TYR A 65 -15.75 -2.51 2.92
N GLY A 66 -16.48 -2.42 1.81
CA GLY A 66 -17.48 -3.41 1.44
C GLY A 66 -16.84 -4.63 0.76
N GLU A 67 -17.63 -5.71 0.66
CA GLU A 67 -17.19 -7.00 0.11
C GLU A 67 -16.51 -6.91 -1.26
N LYS A 68 -17.00 -6.05 -2.15
CA LYS A 68 -16.40 -5.88 -3.49
C LYS A 68 -14.96 -5.37 -3.41
N GLN A 69 -14.70 -4.41 -2.53
CA GLN A 69 -13.36 -3.83 -2.35
C GLN A 69 -12.43 -4.86 -1.70
N LYS A 70 -12.90 -5.55 -0.65
CA LYS A 70 -12.13 -6.62 0.00
C LYS A 70 -11.73 -7.71 -1.00
N VAL A 71 -12.68 -8.21 -1.79
CA VAL A 71 -12.43 -9.23 -2.83
C VAL A 71 -11.42 -8.74 -3.87
N GLU A 72 -11.48 -7.48 -4.27
CA GLU A 72 -10.50 -6.89 -5.18
C GLU A 72 -9.08 -6.92 -4.59
N ILE A 73 -8.91 -6.45 -3.36
CA ILE A 73 -7.61 -6.43 -2.65
C ILE A 73 -7.07 -7.86 -2.53
N ILE A 74 -7.91 -8.80 -2.09
CA ILE A 74 -7.55 -10.21 -1.92
C ILE A 74 -7.12 -10.83 -3.26
N ASN A 75 -7.87 -10.59 -4.34
CA ASN A 75 -7.53 -11.12 -5.66
C ASN A 75 -6.18 -10.58 -6.16
N LYS A 76 -5.93 -9.27 -5.97
CA LYS A 76 -4.68 -8.64 -6.35
C LYS A 76 -3.51 -9.20 -5.55
N ALA A 77 -3.60 -9.19 -4.22
CA ALA A 77 -2.55 -9.70 -3.34
C ALA A 77 -2.27 -11.18 -3.58
N TRP A 78 -3.31 -12.01 -3.70
CA TRP A 78 -3.14 -13.43 -3.98
C TRP A 78 -2.50 -13.67 -5.34
N LEU A 79 -2.93 -12.97 -6.40
CA LEU A 79 -2.33 -13.13 -7.72
C LEU A 79 -0.86 -12.67 -7.74
N ALA A 80 -0.54 -11.58 -7.04
CA ALA A 80 0.84 -11.13 -6.88
C ALA A 80 1.70 -12.20 -6.18
N PHE A 81 1.16 -12.88 -5.18
CA PHE A 81 1.88 -13.94 -4.46
C PHE A 81 2.13 -15.17 -5.32
N VAL A 82 1.12 -15.65 -6.07
CA VAL A 82 1.24 -16.92 -6.81
C VAL A 82 1.82 -16.77 -8.21
N CYS A 83 1.61 -15.63 -8.89
CA CYS A 83 2.08 -15.43 -10.24
C CYS A 83 2.37 -13.95 -10.54
N PRO A 84 3.54 -13.44 -10.13
CA PRO A 84 3.94 -12.03 -10.31
C PRO A 84 3.87 -11.57 -11.77
N LYS A 85 4.27 -12.46 -12.70
CA LYS A 85 4.20 -12.21 -14.14
C LYS A 85 2.78 -11.97 -14.63
N THR A 86 1.84 -12.82 -14.20
CA THR A 86 0.42 -12.65 -14.58
C THR A 86 -0.17 -11.42 -13.88
N PHE A 87 0.23 -11.13 -12.64
CA PHE A 87 -0.18 -9.92 -11.94
C PHE A 87 0.20 -8.65 -12.73
N ASP A 88 1.47 -8.50 -13.11
CA ASP A 88 1.94 -7.33 -13.87
C ASP A 88 1.24 -7.22 -15.24
N PHE A 89 0.87 -8.34 -15.86
CA PHE A 89 0.14 -8.33 -17.12
C PHE A 89 -1.32 -7.93 -16.95
N VAL A 90 -2.04 -8.56 -16.02
CA VAL A 90 -3.50 -8.35 -15.81
C VAL A 90 -3.78 -7.01 -15.14
N TYR A 91 -2.90 -6.56 -14.25
CA TYR A 91 -3.06 -5.35 -13.46
C TYR A 91 -1.98 -4.31 -13.73
N LYS A 92 -1.56 -4.18 -15.00
CA LYS A 92 -0.48 -3.27 -15.43
C LYS A 92 -0.56 -1.88 -14.81
N ASP A 93 -1.69 -1.20 -14.97
CA ASP A 93 -1.89 0.16 -14.46
C ASP A 93 -1.72 0.25 -12.94
N PHE A 94 -2.23 -0.76 -12.21
CA PHE A 94 -2.11 -0.85 -10.77
C PHE A 94 -0.66 -1.13 -10.36
N ALA A 95 -0.05 -2.16 -10.96
CA ALA A 95 1.31 -2.59 -10.66
C ALA A 95 2.29 -1.41 -10.76
N VAL A 96 2.10 -0.62 -11.82
CA VAL A 96 2.86 0.58 -12.11
C VAL A 96 2.61 1.70 -11.10
N LYS A 97 1.35 1.97 -10.71
CA LYS A 97 1.01 2.99 -9.70
C LYS A 97 1.52 2.66 -8.30
N THR A 98 1.62 1.39 -7.97
CA THR A 98 2.13 0.92 -6.66
C THR A 98 3.65 0.82 -6.57
N ASN A 99 4.38 1.32 -7.58
CA ASN A 99 5.84 1.33 -7.57
C ASN A 99 6.37 2.74 -7.27
N ASN A 100 7.13 2.89 -6.17
CA ASN A 100 7.66 4.18 -5.70
C ASN A 100 8.68 4.84 -6.65
N ASN A 101 9.19 4.11 -7.65
CA ASN A 101 10.02 4.69 -8.70
C ASN A 101 9.21 5.30 -9.86
N TRP A 102 7.88 5.30 -9.76
CA TRP A 102 7.01 5.94 -10.73
C TRP A 102 7.39 7.41 -10.96
N GLY A 103 7.56 7.79 -12.22
CA GLY A 103 7.91 9.16 -12.61
C GLY A 103 9.38 9.56 -12.44
N LYS A 104 10.28 8.66 -12.00
CA LYS A 104 11.72 8.98 -11.94
C LYS A 104 12.30 9.11 -13.34
N VAL A 105 13.03 10.19 -13.55
CA VAL A 105 13.72 10.49 -14.82
C VAL A 105 15.22 10.21 -14.64
N ASN A 106 15.83 9.47 -15.57
CA ASN A 106 17.28 9.25 -15.56
C ASN A 106 18.05 10.48 -16.03
N ALA A 107 19.38 10.40 -15.99
CA ALA A 107 20.26 11.49 -16.45
C ALA A 107 20.06 11.86 -17.94
N ASN A 108 19.42 10.99 -18.73
CA ASN A 108 19.14 11.21 -20.15
C ASN A 108 17.76 11.86 -20.39
N GLY A 109 17.00 12.19 -19.33
CA GLY A 109 15.65 12.75 -19.48
C GLY A 109 14.55 11.72 -19.72
N GLU A 110 14.84 10.42 -19.59
CA GLU A 110 13.88 9.34 -19.81
C GLU A 110 13.24 8.87 -18.51
N MET A 111 11.92 8.61 -18.53
CA MET A 111 11.24 7.97 -17.40
C MET A 111 11.74 6.52 -17.27
N VAL A 112 12.27 6.14 -16.10
CA VAL A 112 12.82 4.80 -15.84
C VAL A 112 11.87 4.01 -14.98
N LEU A 113 11.13 3.12 -15.63
CA LEU A 113 10.18 2.23 -14.98
C LEU A 113 10.47 0.80 -15.36
N GLU A 114 10.48 -0.07 -14.35
CA GLU A 114 10.53 -1.51 -14.57
C GLU A 114 9.21 -1.95 -15.22
N PRO A 115 9.24 -2.62 -16.38
CA PRO A 115 8.04 -2.97 -17.14
C PRO A 115 7.13 -3.95 -16.42
N ASN A 116 7.70 -4.80 -15.58
CA ASN A 116 6.99 -5.80 -14.77
C ASN A 116 7.47 -5.65 -13.31
N PRO A 117 6.98 -4.67 -12.55
CA PRO A 117 7.56 -4.33 -11.27
C PRO A 117 7.47 -5.47 -10.25
N TYR A 118 6.37 -6.22 -10.17
CA TYR A 118 6.28 -7.33 -9.21
C TYR A 118 7.14 -8.52 -9.66
N LEU A 119 7.21 -8.81 -10.96
CA LEU A 119 8.09 -9.84 -11.49
C LEU A 119 9.57 -9.48 -11.34
N THR A 120 9.92 -8.20 -11.49
CA THR A 120 11.27 -7.69 -11.21
C THR A 120 11.63 -7.93 -9.75
N GLU A 121 10.75 -7.56 -8.81
CA GLU A 121 10.97 -7.79 -7.37
C GLU A 121 11.11 -9.28 -7.06
N TRP A 122 10.23 -10.13 -7.61
CA TRP A 122 10.36 -11.58 -7.46
C TRP A 122 11.70 -12.10 -7.99
N THR A 123 12.16 -11.55 -9.11
CA THR A 123 13.40 -11.98 -9.77
C THR A 123 14.63 -11.63 -8.96
N ILE A 124 14.68 -10.46 -8.32
CA ILE A 124 15.87 -10.02 -7.57
C ILE A 124 15.92 -10.55 -6.13
N ASN A 125 14.79 -10.99 -5.57
CA ASN A 125 14.75 -11.52 -4.20
C ASN A 125 15.10 -13.02 -4.20
N ASP A 126 16.19 -13.41 -3.53
CA ASP A 126 16.57 -14.82 -3.41
C ASP A 126 15.60 -15.65 -2.55
N SER A 127 14.87 -14.99 -1.65
CA SER A 127 13.90 -15.59 -0.75
C SER A 127 12.47 -15.10 -1.04
N GLU A 128 11.50 -15.97 -0.82
CA GLU A 128 10.07 -15.71 -1.11
C GLU A 128 9.42 -14.78 -0.08
N PHE A 129 9.78 -14.86 1.20
CA PHE A 129 9.18 -14.03 2.25
C PHE A 129 9.40 -12.52 2.04
N PRO A 130 10.62 -12.03 1.75
CA PRO A 130 10.83 -10.63 1.41
C PRO A 130 9.97 -10.16 0.22
N TYR A 131 9.81 -11.01 -0.80
CA TYR A 131 8.94 -10.71 -1.93
C TYR A 131 7.46 -10.59 -1.49
N PHE A 132 6.95 -11.53 -0.68
CA PHE A 132 5.58 -11.46 -0.18
C PHE A 132 5.32 -10.23 0.68
N GLN A 133 6.26 -9.88 1.56
CA GLN A 133 6.18 -8.68 2.39
C GLN A 133 6.11 -7.43 1.52
N LEU A 134 6.99 -7.30 0.53
CA LEU A 134 7.02 -6.16 -0.37
C LEU A 134 5.76 -6.07 -1.23
N ALA A 135 5.32 -7.20 -1.81
CA ALA A 135 4.12 -7.23 -2.64
C ALA A 135 2.87 -6.86 -1.83
N LEU A 136 2.76 -7.37 -0.60
CA LEU A 136 1.65 -7.05 0.30
C LEU A 136 1.72 -5.60 0.77
N ASN A 137 2.90 -5.10 1.16
CA ASN A 137 3.12 -3.71 1.55
C ASN A 137 2.55 -2.75 0.49
N ARG A 138 3.02 -2.87 -0.76
CA ARG A 138 2.59 -2.01 -1.88
C ARG A 138 1.09 -2.06 -2.13
N ILE A 139 0.48 -3.24 -1.99
CA ILE A 139 -0.95 -3.40 -2.20
C ILE A 139 -1.73 -2.77 -1.05
N LEU A 140 -1.38 -3.08 0.20
CA LEU A 140 -2.07 -2.53 1.38
C LEU A 140 -1.92 -1.01 1.46
N ASP A 141 -0.74 -0.46 1.14
CA ASP A 141 -0.47 0.97 1.08
C ASP A 141 -1.38 1.68 0.07
N HIS A 142 -1.52 1.13 -1.14
CA HIS A 142 -2.43 1.68 -2.16
C HIS A 142 -3.88 1.79 -1.69
N TYR A 143 -4.32 0.86 -0.84
CA TYR A 143 -5.66 0.83 -0.27
C TYR A 143 -5.73 1.49 1.13
N GLY A 144 -4.67 2.16 1.58
CA GLY A 144 -4.63 2.82 2.90
C GLY A 144 -4.80 1.86 4.08
N LEU A 145 -4.49 0.58 3.92
CA LEU A 145 -4.49 -0.40 5.01
C LEU A 145 -3.13 -0.49 5.72
N LEU A 146 -2.11 0.09 5.10
CA LEU A 146 -0.75 0.27 5.60
C LEU A 146 -0.30 1.66 5.14
N ALA A 147 0.66 2.27 5.83
CA ALA A 147 1.35 3.48 5.37
C ALA A 147 2.77 3.52 5.95
N HIS A 148 3.65 4.31 5.37
CA HIS A 148 5.05 4.44 5.83
C HIS A 148 5.33 5.84 6.39
N GLY A 149 6.13 5.95 7.45
CA GLY A 149 6.58 7.24 7.98
C GLY A 149 7.90 7.18 8.74
N ASP A 150 8.97 7.75 8.19
CA ASP A 150 10.35 7.68 8.69
C ASP A 150 10.75 8.83 9.62
N ASP A 151 9.96 9.89 9.68
CA ASP A 151 10.06 10.98 10.67
C ASP A 151 8.68 11.33 11.27
N ALA A 152 8.63 12.20 12.29
CA ALA A 152 7.37 12.50 12.98
C ALA A 152 6.32 13.20 12.09
N VAL A 153 6.75 14.04 11.14
CA VAL A 153 5.85 14.70 10.18
C VAL A 153 5.29 13.66 9.20
N ALA A 154 6.15 12.76 8.72
CA ALA A 154 5.77 11.65 7.87
C ALA A 154 4.78 10.73 8.59
N VAL A 155 5.07 10.29 9.83
CA VAL A 155 4.16 9.45 10.64
C VAL A 155 2.77 10.08 10.76
N LYS A 156 2.68 11.37 11.10
CA LYS A 156 1.40 12.09 11.14
C LYS A 156 0.68 12.03 9.79
N SER A 157 1.41 12.28 8.71
CA SER A 157 0.87 12.18 7.35
C SER A 157 0.36 10.77 7.04
N SER A 158 1.09 9.73 7.45
CA SER A 158 0.71 8.32 7.28
C SER A 158 -0.61 8.02 7.98
N PHE A 159 -0.82 8.51 9.20
CA PHE A 159 -2.10 8.34 9.89
C PHE A 159 -3.27 9.00 9.15
N ASN A 160 -3.04 10.09 8.41
CA ASN A 160 -4.09 10.70 7.59
C ASN A 160 -4.38 9.92 6.30
N GLN A 161 -3.47 9.05 5.86
CA GLN A 161 -3.63 8.19 4.69
C GLN A 161 -4.33 6.87 5.05
N LEU A 162 -4.10 6.38 6.27
CA LEU A 162 -4.67 5.13 6.76
C LEU A 162 -6.20 5.18 6.87
N LEU A 163 -6.86 4.16 6.33
CA LEU A 163 -8.31 4.03 6.23
C LEU A 163 -9.01 4.19 7.58
N MET A 164 -8.43 3.61 8.65
CA MET A 164 -8.98 3.66 10.01
C MET A 164 -8.86 5.03 10.69
N THR A 165 -7.91 5.86 10.26
CA THR A 165 -7.50 7.07 10.99
C THR A 165 -7.55 8.35 10.16
N LYS A 166 -7.88 8.26 8.87
CA LYS A 166 -7.95 9.41 7.94
C LYS A 166 -8.84 10.56 8.40
N ASP A 167 -9.85 10.27 9.23
CA ASP A 167 -10.80 11.25 9.74
C ASP A 167 -10.43 11.75 11.15
N PHE A 168 -9.29 11.32 11.70
CA PHE A 168 -8.83 11.70 13.02
C PHE A 168 -8.00 12.97 12.94
N LYS A 169 -8.04 13.78 14.00
CA LYS A 169 -7.21 14.97 14.13
C LYS A 169 -6.11 14.69 15.14
N PHE A 170 -4.95 14.28 14.64
CA PHE A 170 -3.73 14.16 15.43
C PHE A 170 -3.11 15.54 15.68
N HIS A 171 -2.46 15.71 16.83
CA HIS A 171 -1.72 16.93 17.13
C HIS A 171 -0.52 17.09 16.19
N GLU A 172 -0.03 18.31 16.02
CA GLU A 172 1.21 18.52 15.27
C GLU A 172 2.42 17.93 16.05
N PRO A 173 3.43 17.37 15.36
CA PRO A 173 4.68 16.99 16.01
C PRO A 173 5.44 18.23 16.50
N ASN A 174 6.16 18.08 17.61
CA ASN A 174 7.08 19.10 18.10
C ASN A 174 8.44 18.99 17.39
N GLU A 175 9.30 20.02 17.52
CA GLU A 175 10.64 20.01 16.91
C GLU A 175 11.53 18.85 17.40
N ASP A 176 11.33 18.41 18.65
CA ASP A 176 12.09 17.31 19.25
C ASP A 176 11.47 15.92 19.02
N ASP A 177 10.33 15.84 18.33
CA ASP A 177 9.65 14.57 18.08
C ASP A 177 10.35 13.76 16.96
N TRP A 178 10.74 12.54 17.32
CA TRP A 178 11.20 11.52 16.38
C TRP A 178 10.01 10.66 15.95
N ALA A 179 10.13 9.93 14.83
CA ALA A 179 9.08 9.03 14.34
C ALA A 179 8.53 8.13 15.46
N TYR A 180 9.42 7.49 16.23
CA TYR A 180 9.02 6.55 17.29
C TYR A 180 8.40 7.23 18.52
N SER A 181 8.85 8.44 18.91
CA SER A 181 8.23 9.17 20.02
C SER A 181 6.83 9.65 19.64
N TYR A 182 6.66 10.15 18.42
CA TYR A 182 5.38 10.59 17.92
C TYR A 182 4.39 9.42 17.75
N LEU A 183 4.86 8.25 17.27
CA LEU A 183 4.06 7.03 17.19
C LEU A 183 3.48 6.63 18.56
N LYS A 184 4.25 6.74 19.64
CA LYS A 184 3.76 6.47 21.00
C LYS A 184 2.62 7.40 21.40
N ILE A 185 2.78 8.70 21.18
CA ILE A 185 1.76 9.69 21.52
C ILE A 185 0.49 9.45 20.69
N ALA A 186 0.64 9.23 19.38
CA ALA A 186 -0.48 8.86 18.52
C ALA A 186 -1.20 7.60 19.00
N ASN A 187 -0.46 6.61 19.50
CA ASN A 187 -1.03 5.38 20.08
C ASN A 187 -1.85 5.62 21.35
N GLU A 188 -1.44 6.55 22.21
CA GLU A 188 -2.23 6.94 23.38
C GLU A 188 -3.59 7.55 22.96
N ASP A 189 -3.60 8.33 21.89
CA ASP A 189 -4.83 8.90 21.32
C ASP A 189 -5.71 7.85 20.64
N LEU A 190 -5.11 6.92 19.90
CA LEU A 190 -5.80 5.79 19.28
C LEU A 190 -6.43 4.87 20.33
N ALA A 191 -5.75 4.62 21.45
CA ALA A 191 -6.25 3.76 22.50
C ALA A 191 -7.58 4.27 23.10
N LYS A 192 -7.75 5.59 23.20
CA LYS A 192 -9.01 6.24 23.61
C LYS A 192 -10.18 5.96 22.65
N LYS A 193 -9.89 5.48 21.44
CA LYS A 193 -10.85 5.10 20.40
C LYS A 193 -10.95 3.57 20.20
N GLY A 194 -10.29 2.77 21.04
CA GLY A 194 -10.25 1.31 20.89
C GLY A 194 -9.36 0.83 19.75
N LEU A 195 -8.42 1.66 19.29
CA LEU A 195 -7.49 1.36 18.20
C LEU A 195 -6.05 1.27 18.72
N VAL A 196 -5.20 0.61 17.94
CA VAL A 196 -3.75 0.54 18.18
C VAL A 196 -3.01 0.55 16.84
N ALA A 197 -1.97 1.37 16.75
CA ALA A 197 -0.98 1.33 15.70
C ALA A 197 0.12 0.31 16.05
N LEU A 198 0.44 -0.53 15.09
CA LEU A 198 1.55 -1.46 15.09
C LEU A 198 2.53 -1.02 14.01
N VAL A 199 3.82 -1.23 14.26
CA VAL A 199 4.87 -0.98 13.28
C VAL A 199 5.68 -2.22 13.01
N THR A 200 6.15 -2.37 11.79
CA THR A 200 7.04 -3.46 11.44
C THR A 200 8.39 -3.30 12.13
N LYS A 201 8.97 -4.36 12.65
CA LYS A 201 10.25 -4.24 13.36
C LYS A 201 11.37 -3.85 12.40
N GLY A 202 12.05 -2.74 12.71
CA GLY A 202 13.16 -2.22 11.90
C GLY A 202 12.71 -1.41 10.67
N TYR A 203 11.40 -1.29 10.41
CA TYR A 203 10.85 -0.54 9.29
C TYR A 203 9.64 0.26 9.76
N TYR A 204 9.52 1.54 9.43
CA TYR A 204 8.41 2.36 9.89
C TYR A 204 7.14 2.19 9.04
N ASP A 205 6.80 0.95 8.69
CA ASP A 205 5.49 0.64 8.11
C ASP A 205 4.47 0.50 9.23
N ILE A 206 3.43 1.31 9.15
CA ILE A 206 2.41 1.54 10.17
C ILE A 206 1.12 0.88 9.71
N ILE A 207 0.52 0.12 10.62
CA ILE A 207 -0.79 -0.50 10.46
C ILE A 207 -1.62 -0.10 11.67
N VAL A 208 -2.88 0.24 11.46
CA VAL A 208 -3.83 0.48 12.57
C VAL A 208 -4.89 -0.61 12.55
N CYS A 209 -5.20 -1.15 13.73
CA CYS A 209 -6.26 -2.12 13.91
C CYS A 209 -7.00 -1.85 15.22
N LYS A 210 -8.10 -2.57 15.45
CA LYS A 210 -8.79 -2.54 16.75
C LYS A 210 -7.97 -3.26 17.80
N ILE A 211 -7.97 -2.77 19.04
CA ILE A 211 -7.19 -3.34 20.16
C ILE A 211 -7.48 -4.83 20.35
N GLU A 212 -8.75 -5.23 20.28
CA GLU A 212 -9.15 -6.63 20.43
C GLU A 212 -8.68 -7.54 19.29
N GLN A 213 -8.26 -6.98 18.15
CA GLN A 213 -7.71 -7.72 17.00
C GLN A 213 -6.18 -7.73 16.98
N LYS A 214 -5.50 -7.05 17.91
CA LYS A 214 -4.03 -6.86 17.90
C LYS A 214 -3.26 -8.18 17.82
N GLU A 215 -3.64 -9.17 18.63
CA GLU A 215 -2.98 -10.49 18.64
C GLU A 215 -3.21 -11.22 17.31
N LYS A 216 -4.45 -11.21 16.79
CA LYS A 216 -4.77 -11.82 15.49
C LYS A 216 -3.96 -11.16 14.36
N VAL A 217 -3.87 -9.84 14.32
CA VAL A 217 -3.09 -9.11 13.31
C VAL A 217 -1.60 -9.50 13.39
N THR A 218 -1.04 -9.53 14.59
CA THR A 218 0.36 -9.92 14.82
C THR A 218 0.62 -11.35 14.35
N ASP A 219 -0.25 -12.30 14.68
CA ASP A 219 -0.12 -13.70 14.27
C ASP A 219 -0.19 -13.88 12.75
N LEU A 220 -1.08 -13.15 12.07
CA LEU A 220 -1.21 -13.20 10.61
C LEU A 220 0.06 -12.70 9.93
N PHE A 221 0.63 -11.58 10.38
CA PHE A 221 1.86 -11.03 9.81
C PHE A 221 3.09 -11.88 10.15
N ASN A 222 3.12 -12.53 11.31
CA ASN A 222 4.16 -13.50 11.68
C ASN A 222 4.22 -14.72 10.74
N LYS A 223 3.07 -15.16 10.17
CA LYS A 223 3.06 -16.20 9.13
C LYS A 223 3.80 -15.78 7.86
N LEU A 224 3.91 -14.47 7.60
CA LEU A 224 4.74 -13.89 6.54
C LEU A 224 6.15 -13.54 7.00
N ARG A 225 6.56 -13.96 8.20
CA ARG A 225 7.82 -13.59 8.87
C ARG A 225 8.01 -12.08 8.98
N TRP A 226 6.91 -11.35 9.13
CA TRP A 226 6.89 -9.90 9.24
C TRP A 226 6.49 -9.51 10.66
N GLU A 227 7.49 -9.26 11.50
CA GLU A 227 7.27 -8.99 12.92
C GLU A 227 6.66 -7.60 13.12
N LEU A 228 5.50 -7.54 13.76
CA LEU A 228 4.85 -6.30 14.18
C LEU A 228 5.09 -6.05 15.67
N VAL A 229 5.40 -4.81 16.02
CA VAL A 229 5.61 -4.36 17.39
C VAL A 229 4.73 -3.16 17.70
N THR A 230 4.35 -2.99 18.96
CA THR A 230 3.75 -1.74 19.43
C THR A 230 4.88 -0.73 19.72
N PRO A 231 4.84 0.47 19.13
CA PRO A 231 5.76 1.56 19.44
C PRO A 231 5.86 1.85 20.95
#